data_AF-A0A0D6JEB3-F1
#
_entry.id   AF-A0A0D6JEB3-F1
#
_cell.length_a   1.000
_cell.length_b   1.000
_cell.length_c   1.000
_cell.angle_alpha   90.00
_cell.angle_beta   90.00
_cell.angle_gamma   90.00
#
_symmetry.space_group_name_H-M   'P 1'
#
loop_
_entity.id
_entity.type
_entity.pdbx_description
1 polymer ?
#
loop_
_entity_poly.entity_id
_entity_poly.type
_entity_poly.pdbx_seq_one_letter_code
_entity_poly.pdbx_strand_id
1 'polypeptide(L)'
;MWQQLSYLPFKGTTMTNGTVKFYNDQKGYGFIQPDDGSKDVFVHATALERAGIRILVEGQKVAFDTQPDSRTGKIAVSNIEAF
;
A
#
# COMPACT_ATOMS: atom_id res chain seq x y z
N MET A 1 -29.60 22.25 -16.58
CA MET A 1 -29.96 21.18 -15.65
C MET A 1 -29.05 20.01 -15.96
N TRP A 2 -28.28 19.59 -14.96
CA TRP A 2 -26.95 19.00 -15.09
C TRP A 2 -26.99 17.56 -15.62
N GLN A 3 -26.08 17.25 -16.55
CA GLN A 3 -25.87 15.91 -17.06
C GLN A 3 -25.20 15.06 -15.96
N GLN A 4 -25.88 13.98 -15.61
CA GLN A 4 -25.42 12.91 -14.75
C GLN A 4 -24.12 12.33 -15.31
N LEU A 5 -22.97 12.76 -14.79
CA LEU A 5 -21.69 12.09 -14.99
C LEU A 5 -21.81 10.72 -14.34
N SER A 6 -21.96 9.68 -15.17
CA SER A 6 -21.84 8.30 -14.74
C SER A 6 -20.50 8.12 -14.06
N TYR A 7 -20.60 7.77 -12.79
CA TYR A 7 -19.55 7.31 -11.91
C TYR A 7 -18.71 6.25 -12.66
N LEU A 8 -17.57 6.63 -13.23
CA LEU A 8 -16.55 5.65 -13.55
C LEU A 8 -15.99 5.23 -12.19
N PRO A 9 -16.12 3.96 -11.76
CA PRO A 9 -15.34 3.52 -10.63
C PRO A 9 -13.88 3.75 -11.03
N PHE A 10 -13.23 4.71 -10.37
CA PHE A 10 -11.77 4.80 -10.39
C PHE A 10 -11.28 3.39 -10.13
N LYS A 11 -10.60 2.80 -11.13
CA LYS A 11 -10.23 1.38 -11.19
C LYS A 11 -9.98 0.89 -9.77
N GLY A 12 -10.93 0.13 -9.23
CA GLY A 12 -10.95 -0.25 -7.83
C GLY A 12 -9.76 -1.15 -7.56
N THR A 13 -8.62 -0.56 -7.24
CA THR A 13 -7.54 -1.26 -6.59
C THR A 13 -8.03 -1.50 -5.18
N THR A 14 -8.58 -2.69 -4.97
CA THR A 14 -9.04 -3.18 -3.68
C THR A 14 -7.89 -3.07 -2.71
N MET A 15 -7.92 -2.03 -1.88
CA MET A 15 -6.96 -1.83 -0.80
C MET A 15 -7.00 -3.09 0.06
N THR A 16 -5.88 -3.80 0.10
CA THR A 16 -5.69 -5.02 0.88
C THR A 16 -5.32 -4.63 2.29
N ASN A 17 -6.00 -5.21 3.27
CA ASN A 17 -5.63 -5.03 4.67
C ASN A 17 -4.44 -5.94 5.01
N GLY A 18 -3.56 -5.42 5.87
CA GLY A 18 -2.47 -6.20 6.43
C GLY A 18 -1.92 -5.60 7.70
N THR A 19 -0.89 -6.27 8.19
CA THR A 19 -0.17 -5.88 9.41
C THR A 19 1.28 -5.64 9.05
N VAL A 20 1.84 -4.52 9.50
CA VAL A 20 3.28 -4.25 9.33
C VAL A 20 4.05 -5.30 10.11
N LYS A 21 4.77 -6.15 9.38
CA LYS A 21 5.59 -7.21 9.98
C LYS A 21 6.91 -6.67 10.49
N PHE A 22 7.46 -5.70 9.78
CA PHE A 22 8.70 -5.01 10.13
C PHE A 22 8.82 -3.76 9.26
N TYR A 23 9.35 -2.68 9.83
CA TYR A 23 9.77 -1.50 9.09
C TYR A 23 11.07 -0.97 9.67
N ASN A 24 12.02 -0.62 8.80
CA ASN A 24 13.26 0.02 9.20
C ASN A 24 13.31 1.42 8.58
N ASP A 25 13.10 2.44 9.41
CA ASP A 25 13.11 3.84 8.97
C ASP A 25 14.51 4.25 8.47
N GLN A 26 15.57 3.77 9.13
CA GLN A 26 16.95 4.09 8.76
C GLN A 26 17.33 3.58 7.36
N LYS A 27 16.81 2.41 6.99
CA LYS A 27 17.00 1.81 5.65
C LYS A 27 15.92 2.20 4.65
N GLY A 28 14.80 2.76 5.10
CA GLY A 28 13.69 3.20 4.25
C GLY A 28 12.89 2.07 3.59
N TYR A 29 12.81 0.89 4.20
CA TYR A 29 12.00 -0.21 3.68
C TYR A 29 11.43 -1.10 4.79
N GLY A 30 10.38 -1.85 4.44
CA GLY A 30 9.74 -2.81 5.33
C GLY A 30 8.97 -3.89 4.59
N PHE A 31 8.25 -4.69 5.37
CA PHE A 31 7.37 -5.73 4.89
C PHE A 31 6.01 -5.66 5.60
N ILE A 32 4.96 -5.83 4.83
CA ILE A 32 3.59 -5.91 5.31
C ILE A 32 3.09 -7.33 5.05
N GLN A 33 2.53 -7.95 6.08
CA GLN A 33 1.88 -9.24 5.96
C GLN A 33 0.39 -9.02 5.66
N PRO A 34 -0.10 -9.39 4.46
CA PRO A 34 -1.51 -9.27 4.12
C PRO A 34 -2.38 -10.16 5.02
N ASP A 35 -3.56 -9.68 5.40
CA ASP A 35 -4.53 -10.48 6.19
C ASP A 35 -5.11 -11.66 5.39
N ASP A 36 -5.03 -11.61 4.05
CA ASP A 36 -5.40 -12.70 3.13
C ASP A 36 -4.43 -13.92 3.20
N GLY A 37 -3.32 -13.79 3.93
CA GLY A 37 -2.33 -14.87 4.07
C GLY A 37 -1.44 -15.06 2.82
N SER A 38 -1.54 -14.14 1.86
CA SER A 38 -0.64 -14.06 0.72
C SER A 38 0.79 -13.67 1.15
N LYS A 39 1.73 -13.69 0.20
CA LYS A 39 3.15 -13.45 0.49
C LYS A 39 3.37 -12.04 1.06
N ASP A 40 4.36 -11.94 1.95
CA ASP A 40 4.81 -10.65 2.50
C ASP A 40 5.09 -9.64 1.37
N VAL A 41 4.47 -8.48 1.48
CA VAL A 41 4.51 -7.42 0.48
C VAL A 41 5.59 -6.42 0.87
N PHE A 42 6.47 -6.11 -0.08
CA PHE A 42 7.54 -5.14 0.11
C PHE A 42 7.00 -3.71 0.06
N VAL A 43 7.33 -2.92 1.09
CA VAL A 43 7.01 -1.49 1.17
C VAL A 43 8.30 -0.67 1.21
N HIS A 44 8.37 0.38 0.41
CA HIS A 44 9.48 1.33 0.38
C HIS A 44 9.06 2.67 0.98
N ALA A 45 10.01 3.42 1.54
CA ALA A 45 9.77 4.77 2.07
C ALA A 45 9.06 5.68 1.06
N THR A 46 9.36 5.53 -0.24
CA THR A 46 8.66 6.29 -1.29
C THR A 46 7.15 6.08 -1.33
N ALA A 47 6.64 4.89 -0.98
CA ALA A 47 5.20 4.66 -0.88
C ALA A 47 4.61 5.40 0.33
N LEU A 48 5.35 5.44 1.43
CA LEU A 48 4.97 6.16 2.65
C LEU A 48 4.99 7.68 2.46
N GLU A 49 6.03 8.20 1.82
CA GLU A 49 6.15 9.62 1.48
C GLU A 49 5.01 10.10 0.59
N ARG A 50 4.59 9.29 -0.40
CA ARG A 50 3.43 9.57 -1.25
C ARG A 50 2.12 9.59 -0.48
N ALA A 51 2.00 8.71 0.52
CA ALA A 51 0.86 8.66 1.42
C ALA A 51 0.91 9.72 2.54
N GLY A 52 2.00 10.48 2.67
CA GLY A 52 2.20 11.40 3.78
C GLY A 52 2.44 10.71 5.14
N ILE A 53 2.76 9.41 5.14
CA ILE A 53 3.06 8.64 6.34
C ILE A 53 4.55 8.79 6.64
N ARG A 54 4.88 9.25 7.86
CA ARG A 54 6.28 9.46 8.27
C ARG A 54 6.94 8.19 8.83
N ILE A 55 6.16 7.34 9.51
CA ILE A 55 6.67 6.19 10.26
C ILE A 55 5.62 5.08 10.21
N LEU A 56 6.07 3.84 10.03
CA LEU A 56 5.27 2.64 10.30
C LEU A 56 5.80 1.95 11.56
N VAL A 57 4.88 1.43 12.37
CA VAL A 57 5.22 0.67 13.56
C VAL A 57 4.97 -0.82 13.31
N GLU A 58 5.86 -1.68 13.79
CA GLU A 58 5.63 -3.13 13.77
C GLU A 58 4.33 -3.49 14.50
N GLY A 59 3.53 -4.37 13.90
CA GLY A 59 2.21 -4.74 14.41
C GLY A 59 1.09 -3.76 14.03
N GLN A 60 1.40 -2.63 13.41
CA GLN A 60 0.38 -1.66 12.99
C GLN A 60 -0.48 -2.22 11.85
N LYS A 61 -1.80 -1.98 11.93
CA LYS A 61 -2.73 -2.30 10.85
C LYS A 61 -2.66 -1.24 9.76
N VAL A 62 -2.60 -1.70 8.53
CA VAL A 62 -2.50 -0.85 7.35
C VAL A 62 -3.44 -1.37 6.26
N ALA A 63 -3.93 -0.48 5.43
CA ALA A 63 -4.55 -0.81 4.15
C ALA A 63 -3.58 -0.37 3.05
N PHE A 64 -3.29 -1.26 2.11
CA PHE A 64 -2.34 -0.95 1.04
C PHE A 64 -2.82 -1.53 -0.27
N ASP A 65 -2.45 -0.86 -1.36
CA ASP A 65 -2.65 -1.37 -2.70
C ASP A 65 -1.32 -1.82 -3.29
N THR A 66 -1.36 -2.90 -4.06
CA THR A 66 -0.19 -3.38 -4.77
C THR A 66 -0.37 -3.28 -6.26
N GLN A 67 0.65 -2.74 -6.92
CA GLN A 67 0.67 -2.66 -8.37
C GLN A 67 1.88 -3.43 -8.92
N PRO A 68 1.72 -4.23 -9.98
CA PRO A 68 2.85 -4.78 -10.69
C PRO A 68 3.64 -3.62 -11.29
N ASP A 69 4.89 -3.45 -10.85
CA ASP A 69 5.79 -2.48 -11.41
C ASP A 69 6.26 -2.97 -12.79
N SER A 70 5.78 -2.33 -13.86
CA SER A 70 6.12 -2.65 -15.25
C SER A 70 7.62 -2.60 -15.55
N ARG A 71 8.42 -1.91 -14.71
CA ARG A 71 9.87 -1.78 -14.87
C ARG A 71 10.64 -2.93 -14.23
N THR A 72 10.11 -3.53 -13.15
CA THR A 72 10.82 -4.54 -12.35
C THR A 72 10.13 -5.90 -12.35
N GLY A 73 8.88 -5.98 -12.82
CA GLY A 73 8.04 -7.18 -12.79
C GLY A 73 7.64 -7.61 -11.37
N LYS A 74 7.95 -6.80 -10.35
CA LYS A 74 7.67 -7.11 -8.94
C LYS A 74 6.38 -6.44 -8.50
N ILE A 75 5.66 -7.10 -7.60
CA ILE A 75 4.52 -6.54 -6.89
C ILE A 75 5.07 -5.61 -5.80
N ALA A 76 4.73 -4.32 -5.86
CA ALA A 76 5.14 -3.32 -4.88
C ALA A 76 3.93 -2.52 -4.39
N VAL A 77 4.01 -2.03 -3.16
CA VAL A 77 3.00 -1.12 -2.60
C VAL A 77 2.97 0.17 -3.41
N SER A 78 1.81 0.49 -3.98
CA SER A 78 1.58 1.74 -4.75
C SER A 78 0.97 2.82 -3.86
N ASN A 79 -0.02 2.42 -3.04
CA ASN A 79 -0.68 3.29 -2.07
C ASN A 79 -0.75 2.60 -0.70
N ILE A 80 -0.69 3.38 0.38
CA ILE A 80 -0.77 2.85 1.74
C ILE A 80 -1.45 3.85 2.66
N GLU A 81 -2.30 3.32 3.54
CA GLU A 81 -2.99 4.04 4.60
C GLU A 81 -2.74 3.28 5.91
N ALA A 82 -2.43 4.00 6.97
CA ALA A 82 -2.20 3.43 8.29
C ALA A 82 -3.35 3.81 9.22
N PHE A 83 -3.83 2.84 10.01
CA PHE A 83 -4.87 3.02 11.01
C PHE A 83 -4.27 3.25 12.40
#